data_AF-A0A3D4Z4B4-F1
#
_entry.id   AF-A0A3D4Z4B4-F1
#
_cell.length_a   1.000
_cell.length_b   1.000
_cell.length_c   1.000
_cell.angle_alpha   90.00
_cell.angle_beta   90.00
_cell.angle_gamma   90.00
#
_symmetry.space_group_name_H-M   'P 1'
#
loop_
_entity.id
_entity.type
_entity.pdbx_description
1 polymer ?
#
loop_
_entity_poly.entity_id
_entity_poly.type
_entity_poly.pdbx_seq_one_letter_code
_entity_poly.pdbx_strand_id
1 'polypeptide(L)'
;MGGGAVKKTKTKKQKKVPGKSGKISQPGNPGEKPLEEKRPPGRPSVMTREIEDKICEQIAMGKSLVKILQAKGMPCYMTVCRHLKDTEGKESGFCERYARAREDQAEYLADEVVDVADTANAINANAVRLRVDARKWKAAKLKPKVYGDNHNVRHTGPDGGPVKIQAEKILQSIAKMTPEQRKQRLEELRSKDASSAKTG
;
A
#
# COMPACT_ATOMS: atom_id res chain seq x y z
N MET A 1 67.99 45.14 8.74
CA MET A 1 68.56 44.66 7.46
C MET A 1 67.44 43.97 6.71
N GLY A 2 66.97 44.34 5.53
CA GLY A 2 67.29 45.35 4.54
C GLY A 2 66.53 44.97 3.26
N GLY A 3 65.88 45.95 2.61
CA GLY A 3 65.43 45.98 1.20
C GLY A 3 64.50 44.86 0.67
N GLY A 4 63.50 45.09 -0.17
CA GLY A 4 63.18 46.22 -1.02
C GLY A 4 62.80 45.72 -2.42
N ALA A 5 61.90 46.48 -3.07
CA ALA A 5 61.58 46.51 -4.50
C ALA A 5 60.38 45.68 -5.03
N VAL A 6 59.32 46.45 -5.24
CA VAL A 6 58.11 46.28 -6.05
C VAL A 6 58.43 46.43 -7.55
N LYS A 7 57.69 45.75 -8.44
CA LYS A 7 57.02 46.30 -9.66
C LYS A 7 56.24 45.20 -10.42
N LYS A 8 54.91 45.35 -10.54
CA LYS A 8 54.13 45.75 -11.76
C LYS A 8 54.01 44.60 -12.79
N THR A 9 52.86 44.19 -13.34
CA THR A 9 51.70 44.93 -13.89
C THR A 9 50.48 44.02 -14.19
N LYS A 10 49.29 44.63 -14.08
CA LYS A 10 48.08 44.53 -14.93
C LYS A 10 47.17 43.27 -14.93
N THR A 11 46.02 43.47 -14.27
CA THR A 11 44.65 43.42 -14.84
C THR A 11 44.11 42.10 -15.38
N LYS A 12 43.02 41.55 -14.77
CA LYS A 12 41.64 41.62 -15.31
C LYS A 12 40.61 40.89 -14.42
N LYS A 13 39.72 41.70 -13.84
CA LYS A 13 38.32 41.47 -13.42
C LYS A 13 37.81 40.03 -13.27
N GLN A 14 37.46 39.71 -12.02
CA GLN A 14 36.46 38.72 -11.62
C GLN A 14 35.12 38.98 -12.35
N LYS A 15 34.60 37.93 -13.00
CA LYS A 15 33.24 37.91 -13.57
C LYS A 15 32.23 37.74 -12.44
N LYS A 16 31.69 38.85 -11.97
CA LYS A 16 30.42 38.95 -11.26
C LYS A 16 29.33 38.96 -12.35
N VAL A 17 28.52 37.91 -12.44
CA VAL A 17 27.35 37.89 -13.34
C VAL A 17 26.11 38.05 -12.47
N PRO A 18 25.53 39.25 -12.45
CA PRO A 18 24.08 39.33 -12.53
C PRO A 18 23.64 40.43 -13.49
N GLY A 19 22.46 40.23 -14.09
CA GLY A 19 21.76 41.27 -14.86
C GLY A 19 22.01 41.20 -16.36
N LYS A 20 21.40 40.22 -17.03
CA LYS A 20 21.23 40.28 -18.49
C LYS A 20 20.12 41.27 -18.79
N SER A 21 20.53 42.51 -19.03
CA SER A 21 19.96 43.49 -19.96
C SER A 21 18.50 43.27 -20.37
N GLY A 22 17.60 44.05 -19.79
CA GLY A 22 16.27 44.28 -20.34
C GLY A 22 16.40 44.83 -21.76
N LYS A 23 15.84 44.10 -22.73
CA LYS A 23 15.48 44.70 -24.01
C LYS A 23 14.21 45.50 -23.76
N ILE A 24 14.32 46.83 -23.88
CA ILE A 24 13.17 47.71 -24.03
C ILE A 24 12.65 47.48 -25.44
N SER A 25 11.65 46.64 -25.58
CA SER A 25 10.81 46.53 -26.77
C SER A 25 9.69 47.58 -26.69
N GLN A 26 9.49 48.30 -27.78
CA GLN A 26 8.48 49.35 -27.98
C GLN A 26 7.05 48.89 -27.64
N PRO A 27 6.11 49.81 -27.33
CA PRO A 27 4.76 49.47 -26.90
C PRO A 27 3.95 48.88 -28.07
N GLY A 28 3.72 47.57 -28.01
CA GLY A 28 2.75 46.87 -28.85
C GLY A 28 1.32 47.07 -28.34
N ASN A 29 0.41 47.26 -29.30
CA ASN A 29 -1.03 47.52 -29.25
C ASN A 29 -1.82 46.92 -28.04
N PRO A 30 -2.73 47.68 -27.38
CA PRO A 30 -3.58 47.16 -26.32
C PRO A 30 -4.74 46.36 -26.93
N GLY A 31 -4.55 45.07 -27.18
CA GLY A 31 -5.62 44.25 -27.77
C GLY A 31 -5.46 42.74 -27.81
N GLU A 32 -4.33 42.16 -27.40
CA GLU A 32 -4.14 40.70 -27.51
C GLU A 32 -3.93 40.06 -26.13
N LYS A 33 -4.93 39.29 -25.71
CA LYS A 33 -4.82 38.40 -24.54
C LYS A 33 -3.71 37.37 -24.81
N PRO A 34 -2.80 37.11 -23.86
CA PRO A 34 -1.79 36.07 -24.04
C PRO A 34 -2.47 34.74 -24.34
N LEU A 35 -2.16 34.15 -25.49
CA LEU A 35 -2.58 32.80 -25.84
C LEU A 35 -1.91 31.85 -24.84
N GLU A 36 -2.68 31.41 -23.86
CA GLU A 36 -2.25 30.45 -22.87
C GLU A 36 -1.93 29.13 -23.57
N GLU A 37 -0.63 28.87 -23.73
CA GLU A 37 -0.12 27.66 -24.36
C GLU A 37 -0.51 26.47 -23.50
N LYS A 38 -1.61 25.81 -23.88
CA LYS A 38 -2.08 24.58 -23.25
C LYS A 38 -0.95 23.57 -23.31
N ARG A 39 -0.39 23.25 -22.14
CA ARG A 39 0.55 22.13 -21.97
C ARG A 39 -0.05 20.91 -22.65
N PRO A 40 0.72 20.16 -23.46
CA PRO A 40 0.19 19.00 -24.17
C PRO A 40 -0.50 18.10 -23.15
N PRO A 41 -1.72 17.61 -23.45
CA PRO A 41 -2.45 16.74 -22.53
C PRO A 41 -1.51 15.61 -22.14
N GLY A 42 -1.25 15.46 -20.84
CA GLY A 42 -0.36 14.41 -20.34
C GLY A 42 -0.80 13.10 -20.96
N ARG A 43 0.06 12.52 -21.81
CA ARG A 43 -0.23 11.27 -22.54
C ARG A 43 -0.84 10.31 -21.52
N PRO A 44 -2.10 9.88 -21.67
CA PRO A 44 -2.68 8.93 -20.74
C PRO A 44 -1.72 7.75 -20.64
N SER A 45 -1.33 7.41 -19.41
CA SER A 45 -0.49 6.24 -19.16
C SER A 45 -1.33 5.02 -19.53
N VAL A 46 -1.24 4.61 -20.78
CA VAL A 46 -1.88 3.39 -21.25
C VAL A 46 -1.25 2.26 -20.46
N MET A 47 -2.09 1.38 -19.93
CA MET A 47 -1.60 0.21 -19.21
C MET A 47 -1.14 -0.81 -20.25
N THR A 48 0.15 -0.77 -20.59
CA THR A 48 0.75 -1.72 -21.56
C THR A 48 1.31 -2.93 -20.82
N ARG A 49 1.54 -4.02 -21.57
CA ARG A 49 2.10 -5.25 -21.02
C ARG A 49 3.47 -5.04 -20.35
N GLU A 50 4.30 -4.18 -20.91
CA GLU A 50 5.62 -3.85 -20.36
C GLU A 50 5.50 -3.12 -19.01
N ILE A 51 4.50 -2.27 -18.84
CA ILE A 51 4.22 -1.59 -17.56
C ILE A 51 3.68 -2.61 -16.55
N GLU A 52 2.79 -3.51 -16.97
CA GLU A 52 2.27 -4.58 -16.12
C GLU A 52 3.39 -5.46 -15.56
N ASP A 53 4.26 -5.95 -16.45
CA ASP A 53 5.34 -6.86 -16.10
C ASP A 53 6.37 -6.16 -15.20
N LYS A 54 6.70 -4.89 -15.50
CA LYS A 54 7.54 -4.06 -14.63
C LYS A 54 6.92 -3.84 -13.24
N ILE A 55 5.60 -3.66 -13.14
CA ILE A 55 4.94 -3.56 -11.83
C ILE A 55 5.07 -4.88 -11.07
N CYS A 56 4.80 -6.01 -11.73
CA CYS A 56 4.85 -7.33 -11.10
C CYS A 56 6.28 -7.67 -10.62
N GLU A 57 7.29 -7.49 -11.46
CA GLU A 57 8.70 -7.73 -11.11
C GLU A 57 9.13 -6.93 -9.88
N GLN A 58 8.81 -5.62 -9.86
CA GLN A 58 9.22 -4.75 -8.76
C GLN A 58 8.45 -5.04 -7.47
N ILE A 59 7.19 -5.47 -7.56
CA ILE A 59 6.41 -5.93 -6.40
C ILE A 59 7.04 -7.19 -5.81
N ALA A 60 7.36 -8.18 -6.65
CA ALA A 60 8.00 -9.42 -6.24
C ALA A 60 9.33 -9.15 -5.51
N MET A 61 10.09 -8.15 -5.96
CA MET A 61 11.31 -7.65 -5.29
C MET A 61 11.05 -6.73 -4.07
N GLY A 62 9.92 -6.90 -3.37
CA GLY A 62 9.63 -6.20 -2.12
C GLY A 62 9.19 -4.73 -2.22
N LYS A 63 9.13 -4.11 -3.42
CA LYS A 63 8.71 -2.70 -3.52
C LYS A 63 7.21 -2.52 -3.36
N SER A 64 6.80 -1.44 -2.71
CA SER A 64 5.39 -1.07 -2.65
C SER A 64 4.92 -0.52 -4.00
N LEU A 65 3.65 -0.79 -4.34
CA LEU A 65 3.03 -0.22 -5.54
C LEU A 65 3.14 1.31 -5.56
N VAL A 66 2.93 1.98 -4.43
CA VAL A 66 3.08 3.44 -4.31
C VAL A 66 4.47 3.89 -4.73
N LYS A 67 5.53 3.24 -4.25
CA LYS A 67 6.92 3.58 -4.61
C LYS A 67 7.19 3.33 -6.09
N ILE A 68 6.64 2.26 -6.65
CA ILE A 68 6.80 1.92 -8.07
C ILE A 68 6.16 3.01 -8.96
N LEU A 69 4.95 3.45 -8.62
CA LEU A 69 4.19 4.41 -9.44
C LEU A 69 4.69 5.86 -9.34
N GLN A 70 5.63 6.16 -8.44
CA GLN A 70 6.30 7.47 -8.39
C GLN A 70 7.32 7.67 -9.51
N ALA A 71 7.74 6.60 -10.21
CA ALA A 71 8.70 6.71 -11.29
C ALA A 71 8.11 7.38 -12.54
N LYS A 72 8.96 8.11 -13.30
CA LYS A 72 8.55 8.78 -14.53
C LYS A 72 7.99 7.76 -15.54
N GLY A 73 6.84 8.09 -16.12
CA GLY A 73 6.18 7.25 -17.13
C GLY A 73 5.33 6.12 -16.57
N MET A 74 5.17 6.02 -15.24
CA MET A 74 4.28 5.05 -14.61
C MET A 74 2.84 5.56 -14.54
N PRO A 75 1.84 4.67 -14.59
CA PRO A 75 0.44 5.05 -14.45
C PRO A 75 0.10 5.51 -13.05
N CYS A 76 -0.97 6.30 -12.94
CA CYS A 76 -1.49 6.65 -11.62
C CYS A 76 -2.11 5.44 -10.92
N TYR A 77 -2.20 5.50 -9.59
CA TYR A 77 -2.70 4.40 -8.75
C TYR A 77 -4.10 3.92 -9.15
N MET A 78 -5.00 4.86 -9.50
CA MET A 78 -6.38 4.53 -9.91
C MET A 78 -6.43 3.79 -11.24
N THR A 79 -5.52 4.08 -12.18
CA THR A 79 -5.42 3.35 -13.45
C THR A 79 -5.05 1.89 -13.21
N VAL A 80 -4.07 1.62 -12.35
CA VAL A 80 -3.69 0.24 -11.99
C VAL A 80 -4.83 -0.47 -11.26
N CYS A 81 -5.48 0.18 -10.30
CA CYS A 81 -6.62 -0.40 -9.58
C CYS A 81 -7.81 -0.73 -10.49
N ARG A 82 -8.09 0.12 -11.49
CA ARG A 82 -9.13 -0.16 -12.49
C ARG A 82 -8.73 -1.34 -13.36
N HIS A 83 -7.48 -1.38 -13.82
CA HIS A 83 -6.96 -2.46 -14.67
C HIS A 83 -6.97 -3.83 -13.97
N LEU A 84 -6.66 -3.87 -12.67
CA LEU A 84 -6.76 -5.12 -11.88
C LEU A 84 -8.19 -5.64 -11.73
N LYS A 85 -9.21 -4.78 -11.89
CA LYS A 85 -10.63 -5.14 -11.80
C LYS A 85 -11.24 -5.47 -13.15
N ASP A 86 -10.56 -5.11 -14.25
CA ASP A 86 -11.03 -5.36 -15.60
C ASP A 86 -10.73 -6.81 -15.99
N THR A 87 -11.65 -7.70 -15.61
CA THR A 87 -11.57 -9.15 -15.87
C THR A 87 -12.21 -9.54 -17.20
N GLU A 88 -12.80 -8.60 -17.93
CA GLU A 88 -13.57 -8.86 -19.16
C GLU A 88 -12.69 -8.89 -20.42
N GLY A 89 -11.48 -8.33 -20.34
CA GLY A 89 -10.47 -8.44 -21.39
C GLY A 89 -9.82 -9.83 -21.45
N LYS A 90 -10.21 -10.65 -22.44
CA LYS A 90 -9.70 -12.01 -22.71
C LYS A 90 -8.17 -12.21 -22.74
N GLU A 91 -7.37 -11.14 -22.80
CA GLU A 91 -5.89 -11.20 -22.85
C GLU A 91 -5.18 -10.68 -21.59
N SER A 92 -5.91 -10.14 -20.61
CA SER A 92 -5.32 -9.45 -19.48
C SER A 92 -5.16 -10.39 -18.28
N GLY A 93 -4.26 -11.38 -18.39
CA GLY A 93 -3.86 -12.22 -17.25
C GLY A 93 -3.09 -11.45 -16.14
N PHE A 94 -3.24 -10.12 -16.10
CA PHE A 94 -2.52 -9.21 -15.23
C PHE A 94 -2.92 -9.41 -13.77
N CYS A 95 -4.21 -9.64 -13.49
CA CYS A 95 -4.68 -9.87 -12.14
C CYS A 95 -4.02 -11.12 -11.53
N GLU A 96 -3.94 -12.25 -12.25
CA GLU A 96 -3.26 -13.45 -11.73
C GLU A 96 -1.75 -13.23 -11.57
N ARG A 97 -1.08 -12.60 -12.54
CA ARG A 97 0.36 -12.30 -12.43
C ARG A 97 0.66 -11.36 -11.28
N TYR A 98 -0.19 -10.34 -11.07
CA TYR A 98 -0.08 -9.42 -9.96
C TYR A 98 -0.32 -10.12 -8.62
N ALA A 99 -1.28 -11.03 -8.55
CA ALA A 99 -1.52 -11.84 -7.36
C ALA A 99 -0.30 -12.73 -7.04
N ARG A 100 0.28 -13.41 -8.03
CA ARG A 100 1.53 -14.18 -7.84
C ARG A 100 2.70 -13.30 -7.41
N ALA A 101 2.89 -12.15 -8.03
CA ALA A 101 3.92 -11.20 -7.61
C ALA A 101 3.74 -10.75 -6.15
N ARG A 102 2.50 -10.68 -5.65
CA ARG A 102 2.21 -10.41 -4.23
C ARG A 102 2.55 -11.57 -3.31
N GLU A 103 2.44 -12.82 -3.78
CA GLU A 103 2.94 -13.99 -3.05
C GLU A 103 4.47 -13.97 -2.99
N ASP A 104 5.14 -13.74 -4.12
CA ASP A 104 6.60 -13.64 -4.21
C ASP A 104 7.13 -12.47 -3.36
N GLN A 105 6.39 -11.36 -3.30
CA GLN A 105 6.68 -10.25 -2.41
C GLN A 105 6.71 -10.68 -0.94
N ALA A 106 5.84 -11.60 -0.53
CA ALA A 106 5.82 -12.09 0.84
C ALA A 106 7.12 -12.85 1.16
N GLU A 107 7.59 -13.69 0.23
CA GLU A 107 8.86 -14.42 0.35
C GLU A 107 10.04 -13.46 0.46
N TYR A 108 10.15 -12.52 -0.49
CA TYR A 108 11.23 -11.52 -0.46
C TYR A 108 11.25 -10.75 0.86
N LEU A 109 10.08 -10.28 1.33
CA LEU A 109 10.00 -9.51 2.57
C LEU A 109 10.34 -10.34 3.80
N ALA A 110 10.03 -11.65 3.80
CA ALA A 110 10.37 -12.58 4.87
C ALA A 110 11.88 -12.86 4.90
N ASP A 111 12.49 -13.14 3.74
CA ASP A 111 13.92 -13.39 3.62
C ASP A 111 14.75 -12.16 4.03
N GLU A 112 14.35 -10.96 3.60
CA GLU A 112 15.05 -9.70 3.93
C GLU A 112 14.95 -9.33 5.42
N VAL A 113 14.08 -9.97 6.22
CA VAL A 113 13.92 -9.60 7.65
C VAL A 113 15.22 -9.77 8.43
N VAL A 114 15.94 -10.87 8.21
CA VAL A 114 17.16 -11.20 8.95
C VAL A 114 18.24 -10.17 8.65
N ASP A 115 18.49 -9.91 7.36
CA ASP A 115 19.46 -8.91 6.92
C ASP A 115 19.14 -7.52 7.47
N VAL A 116 17.86 -7.13 7.51
CA VAL A 116 17.45 -5.85 8.08
C VAL A 116 17.69 -5.82 9.59
N ALA A 117 17.37 -6.90 10.31
CA ALA A 117 17.60 -7.00 11.74
C ALA A 117 19.09 -6.87 12.10
N ASP A 118 19.98 -7.47 11.31
CA ASP A 118 21.43 -7.43 11.52
C ASP A 118 22.05 -6.04 11.33
N THR A 119 21.33 -5.10 10.70
CA THR A 119 21.75 -3.68 10.64
C THR A 119 21.52 -2.90 11.93
N ALA A 120 20.93 -3.52 12.95
CA ALA A 120 20.65 -2.88 14.24
C ALA A 120 21.93 -2.53 15.00
N ASN A 121 21.93 -1.34 15.59
CA ASN A 121 22.94 -0.86 16.52
C ASN A 121 22.29 0.00 17.62
N ALA A 122 23.09 0.46 18.57
CA ALA A 122 22.61 1.23 19.73
C ALA A 122 21.80 2.49 19.38
N ILE A 123 22.00 3.07 18.18
CA ILE A 123 21.35 4.30 17.74
C ILE A 123 20.05 4.00 16.97
N ASN A 124 20.05 2.97 16.11
CA ASN A 124 18.96 2.74 15.15
C ASN A 124 18.03 1.57 15.50
N ALA A 125 18.26 0.84 16.61
CA ALA A 125 17.53 -0.39 16.94
C ALA A 125 16.00 -0.24 16.87
N ASN A 126 15.45 0.88 17.34
CA ASN A 126 13.99 1.13 17.26
C ASN A 126 13.48 1.27 15.83
N ALA A 127 14.23 1.96 14.96
CA ALA A 127 13.85 2.10 13.55
C ALA A 127 13.97 0.76 12.81
N VAL A 128 15.00 -0.04 13.12
CA VAL A 128 15.17 -1.39 12.58
C VAL A 128 14.02 -2.30 13.02
N ARG A 129 13.65 -2.27 14.31
CA ARG A 129 12.49 -3.02 14.82
C ARG A 129 11.21 -2.69 14.07
N LEU A 130 10.91 -1.40 13.86
CA LEU A 130 9.74 -0.99 13.07
C LEU A 130 9.79 -1.53 11.62
N ARG A 131 10.98 -1.55 11.01
CA ARG A 131 11.17 -2.09 9.65
C ARG A 131 10.95 -3.60 9.58
N VAL A 132 11.39 -4.34 10.60
CA VAL A 132 11.16 -5.78 10.76
C VAL A 132 9.67 -6.05 10.95
N ASP A 133 9.02 -5.33 11.87
CA ASP A 133 7.60 -5.52 12.17
C ASP A 133 6.71 -5.24 10.96
N ALA A 134 7.01 -4.17 10.19
CA ALA A 134 6.29 -3.85 8.97
C ALA A 134 6.42 -4.96 7.90
N ARG A 135 7.59 -5.59 7.78
CA ARG A 135 7.84 -6.70 6.85
C ARG A 135 7.09 -7.95 7.27
N LYS A 136 7.20 -8.34 8.54
CA LYS A 136 6.47 -9.49 9.12
C LYS A 136 4.96 -9.33 8.92
N TRP A 137 4.41 -8.16 9.28
CA TRP A 137 2.99 -7.88 9.09
C TRP A 137 2.59 -8.00 7.62
N LYS A 138 3.40 -7.47 6.70
CA LYS A 138 3.10 -7.52 5.28
C LYS A 138 3.14 -8.95 4.74
N ALA A 139 4.18 -9.72 5.05
CA ALA A 139 4.31 -11.12 4.66
C ALA A 139 3.13 -11.96 5.19
N ALA A 140 2.75 -11.77 6.45
CA ALA A 140 1.60 -12.43 7.07
C ALA A 140 0.26 -12.12 6.37
N LYS A 141 0.07 -10.90 5.87
CA LYS A 141 -1.15 -10.53 5.13
C LYS A 141 -1.15 -11.01 3.68
N LEU A 142 0.02 -11.12 3.06
CA LEU A 142 0.15 -11.54 1.66
C LEU A 142 0.11 -13.07 1.51
N LYS A 143 0.71 -13.81 2.45
CA LYS A 143 0.74 -15.28 2.43
C LYS A 143 0.37 -15.86 3.81
N PRO A 144 -0.90 -15.71 4.25
CA PRO A 144 -1.34 -16.04 5.61
C PRO A 144 -1.21 -17.51 5.97
N LYS A 145 -1.23 -18.42 4.99
CA LYS A 145 -1.05 -19.87 5.24
C LYS A 145 0.38 -20.22 5.70
N VAL A 146 1.38 -19.44 5.30
CA VAL A 146 2.79 -19.68 5.61
C VAL A 146 3.27 -18.77 6.73
N TYR A 147 2.96 -17.48 6.63
CA TYR A 147 3.48 -16.44 7.53
C TYR A 147 2.42 -15.88 8.50
N GLY A 148 1.19 -16.38 8.46
CA GLY A 148 0.14 -15.96 9.39
C GLY A 148 0.30 -16.58 10.78
N ASP A 149 -0.32 -15.93 11.77
CA ASP A 149 -0.29 -16.41 13.15
C ASP A 149 -1.12 -17.69 13.29
N ASN A 150 -0.45 -18.81 13.52
CA ASN A 150 -1.09 -20.10 13.78
C ASN A 150 -1.48 -20.21 15.27
N HIS A 151 -2.77 -20.39 15.54
CA HIS A 151 -3.28 -20.60 16.89
C HIS A 151 -3.76 -22.04 17.04
N ASN A 152 -3.17 -22.77 17.98
CA ASN A 152 -3.68 -24.07 18.38
C ASN A 152 -4.55 -23.90 19.63
N VAL A 153 -5.86 -23.80 19.43
CA VAL A 153 -6.82 -23.58 20.52
C VAL A 153 -7.37 -24.92 20.99
N ARG A 154 -7.04 -25.28 22.23
CA ARG A 154 -7.61 -26.47 22.89
C ARG A 154 -8.92 -26.10 23.56
N HIS A 155 -10.04 -26.62 23.04
CA HIS A 155 -11.35 -26.46 23.65
C HIS A 155 -11.63 -27.57 24.67
N THR A 156 -11.75 -27.22 25.94
CA THR A 156 -12.19 -28.14 27.01
C THR A 156 -13.26 -27.53 27.88
N GLY A 157 -14.09 -28.40 28.47
CA GLY A 157 -15.01 -28.03 29.53
C GLY A 157 -14.29 -27.75 30.85
N PRO A 158 -15.07 -27.46 31.91
CA PRO A 158 -14.53 -27.30 33.26
C PRO A 158 -13.59 -28.44 33.65
N ASP A 159 -12.50 -28.09 34.33
CA ASP A 159 -11.47 -29.03 34.81
C ASP A 159 -10.81 -29.87 33.69
N GLY A 160 -10.80 -29.36 32.46
CA GLY A 160 -10.23 -30.08 31.31
C GLY A 160 -11.10 -31.22 30.78
N GLY A 161 -12.33 -31.35 31.32
CA GLY A 161 -13.29 -32.36 30.92
C GLY A 161 -13.93 -32.11 29.55
N PRO A 162 -14.85 -32.97 29.11
CA PRO A 162 -15.56 -32.81 27.84
C PRO A 162 -16.40 -31.54 27.84
N VAL A 163 -16.47 -30.87 26.68
CA VAL A 163 -17.39 -29.75 26.46
C VAL A 163 -18.82 -30.28 26.54
N LYS A 164 -19.55 -29.89 27.59
CA LYS A 164 -20.93 -30.33 27.82
C LYS A 164 -21.90 -29.49 26.98
N ILE A 165 -22.45 -30.07 25.92
CA ILE A 165 -23.53 -29.47 25.13
C ILE A 165 -24.86 -29.87 25.76
N GLN A 166 -25.62 -28.91 26.30
CA GLN A 166 -26.91 -29.16 26.99
C GLN A 166 -28.08 -29.29 25.99
N ALA A 167 -27.93 -30.12 24.95
CA ALA A 167 -28.94 -30.30 23.90
C ALA A 167 -30.27 -30.86 24.45
N GLU A 168 -30.19 -31.78 25.43
CA GLU A 168 -31.38 -32.40 26.03
C GLU A 168 -32.28 -31.39 26.75
N LYS A 169 -31.70 -30.39 27.44
CA LYS A 169 -32.50 -29.35 28.10
C LYS A 169 -33.26 -28.49 27.08
N ILE A 170 -32.67 -28.26 25.92
CA ILE A 170 -33.31 -27.53 24.82
C ILE A 170 -34.48 -28.36 24.27
N LEU A 171 -34.25 -29.63 23.98
CA LEU A 171 -35.29 -30.53 23.46
C LEU A 171 -36.44 -30.74 24.45
N GLN A 172 -36.14 -30.93 25.74
CA GLN A 172 -37.16 -31.04 26.80
C GLN A 172 -37.95 -29.74 26.98
N SER A 173 -37.31 -28.57 26.86
CA SER A 173 -38.01 -27.28 26.88
C SER A 173 -38.95 -27.15 25.69
N ILE A 174 -38.52 -27.52 24.47
CA ILE A 174 -39.36 -27.48 23.26
C ILE A 174 -40.53 -28.47 23.38
N ALA A 175 -40.27 -29.69 23.84
CA ALA A 175 -41.30 -30.72 24.00
C ALA A 175 -42.42 -30.30 24.96
N LYS A 176 -42.09 -29.56 26.03
CA LYS A 176 -43.04 -29.04 27.02
C LYS A 176 -43.84 -27.81 26.54
N MET A 177 -43.44 -27.19 25.43
CA MET A 177 -44.12 -26.01 24.89
C MET A 177 -45.26 -26.40 23.97
N THR A 178 -46.37 -25.66 24.04
CA THR A 178 -47.47 -25.76 23.08
C THR A 178 -47.03 -25.27 21.69
N PRO A 179 -47.71 -25.67 20.60
CA PRO A 179 -47.42 -25.17 19.26
C PRO A 179 -47.38 -23.63 19.15
N GLU A 180 -48.23 -22.94 19.91
CA GLU A 180 -48.36 -21.48 19.97
C GLU A 180 -47.15 -20.86 20.68
N GLN A 181 -46.74 -21.44 21.81
CA GLN A 181 -45.53 -21.01 22.52
C GLN A 181 -44.28 -21.24 21.67
N ARG A 182 -44.21 -22.32 20.88
CA ARG A 182 -43.12 -22.57 19.93
C ARG A 182 -43.08 -21.52 18.82
N LYS A 183 -44.24 -21.14 18.28
CA LYS A 183 -44.36 -20.06 17.28
C LYS A 183 -43.92 -18.70 17.85
N GLN A 184 -44.39 -18.34 19.06
CA GLN A 184 -43.98 -17.11 19.74
C GLN A 184 -42.48 -17.07 20.01
N ARG A 185 -41.89 -18.17 20.50
CA ARG A 185 -40.44 -18.26 20.72
C ARG A 185 -39.62 -18.19 19.43
N LEU A 186 -40.13 -18.76 18.34
CA LEU A 186 -39.49 -18.65 17.03
C LEU A 186 -39.52 -17.21 16.52
N GLU A 187 -40.60 -16.49 16.76
CA GLU A 187 -40.77 -15.08 16.39
C GLU A 187 -39.91 -14.15 17.27
N GLU A 188 -39.80 -14.43 18.57
CA GLU A 188 -38.86 -13.76 19.46
C GLU A 188 -37.39 -13.97 19.04
N LEU A 189 -37.03 -15.18 18.64
CA LEU A 189 -35.67 -15.48 18.16
C LEU A 189 -35.37 -14.72 16.85
N ARG A 190 -36.30 -14.73 15.89
CA ARG A 190 -36.18 -13.94 14.65
C ARG A 190 -36.09 -12.44 14.91
N SER A 191 -36.83 -11.92 15.90
CA SER A 191 -36.77 -10.52 16.30
C SER A 191 -35.44 -10.16 16.97
N LYS A 192 -34.90 -11.05 17.82
CA LYS A 192 -33.57 -10.87 18.44
C LYS A 192 -32.44 -10.89 17.42
N ASP A 193 -32.51 -11.78 16.44
CA ASP A 193 -31.53 -11.83 15.35
C ASP A 193 -31.60 -10.54 14.50
N ALA A 194 -32.80 -10.02 14.23
CA ALA A 194 -33.01 -8.75 13.54
C ALA A 194 -32.53 -7.53 14.35
N SER A 195 -32.61 -7.58 15.68
CA SER A 195 -32.11 -6.53 16.58
C SER A 195 -30.59 -6.56 16.73
N SER A 196 -29.99 -7.75 16.79
CA SER A 196 -28.54 -7.94 16.84
C SER A 196 -27.86 -7.52 15.52
N ALA A 197 -28.57 -7.56 14.39
CA ALA A 197 -28.08 -7.09 13.09
C ALA A 197 -28.10 -5.56 12.93
N LYS A 198 -28.77 -4.80 13.81
CA LYS A 198 -28.86 -3.32 13.75
C LYS A 198 -27.89 -2.59 14.68
N THR A 199 -27.14 -3.30 15.51
CA THR A 199 -26.21 -2.74 16.51
C THR A 199 -24.73 -3.08 16.23
N GLY A 200 -24.43 -3.65 15.06
CA GLY A 200 -23.08 -3.90 14.56
C GLY A 200 -22.63 -2.88 13.52
#